data_AF-A0AA96EJA1-F1
#
_entry.id   AF-A0AA96EJA1-F1
#
_cell.length_a   1.000
_cell.length_b   1.000
_cell.length_c   1.000
_cell.angle_alpha   90.00
_cell.angle_beta   90.00
_cell.angle_gamma   90.00
#
_symmetry.space_group_name_H-M   'P 1'
#
loop_
_entity.id
_entity.type
_entity.pdbx_description
1 polymer ?
#
loop_
_entity_poly.entity_id
_entity_poly.type
_entity_poly.pdbx_seq_one_letter_code
_entity_poly.pdbx_strand_id
1 'polypeptide(L)'
;MSDPTTPQEMRDWIHAQYSMATTDEQRSRLLDLHRQLNDSLERQITDPKDLELLRDARRKDYALLLISEAVDQDGNVSPELIARVTEREVREGRMAEDDEMRTLGRIGERLLTNRSPVSPPALGLLKRLFGKAKKRT
;
A
#
# COMPACT_ATOMS: atom_id res chain seq x y z
N MET A 1 2.64 -11.44 25.03
CA MET A 1 3.82 -11.46 24.13
C MET A 1 4.95 -10.87 24.93
N SER A 2 6.09 -11.55 25.05
CA SER A 2 7.26 -10.99 25.74
C SER A 2 7.79 -9.78 24.96
N ASP A 3 8.42 -8.83 25.65
CA ASP A 3 9.01 -7.66 25.00
C ASP A 3 10.13 -8.10 24.03
N PRO A 4 10.23 -7.50 22.83
CA PRO A 4 11.27 -7.84 21.86
C PRO A 4 12.65 -7.47 22.41
N THR A 5 13.62 -8.40 22.31
CA THR A 5 14.97 -8.24 22.89
C THR A 5 16.07 -8.13 21.84
N THR A 6 15.81 -8.55 20.62
CA THR A 6 16.74 -8.44 19.49
C THR A 6 16.22 -7.49 18.40
N PRO A 7 17.08 -6.95 17.53
CA PRO A 7 16.64 -6.13 16.40
C PRO A 7 15.65 -6.84 15.47
N GLN A 8 15.85 -8.15 15.25
CA GLN A 8 14.95 -8.96 14.45
C GLN A 8 13.56 -9.08 15.11
N GLU A 9 13.52 -9.40 16.40
CA GLU A 9 12.26 -9.45 17.15
C GLU A 9 11.55 -8.09 17.19
N MET A 10 12.30 -6.99 17.30
CA MET A 10 11.73 -5.64 17.27
C MET A 10 11.14 -5.33 15.89
N ARG A 11 11.83 -5.67 14.81
CA ARG A 11 11.31 -5.54 13.44
C ARG A 11 10.00 -6.33 13.29
N ASP A 12 10.01 -7.61 13.68
CA ASP A 12 8.84 -8.47 13.54
C ASP A 12 7.67 -8.00 14.40
N TRP A 13 7.96 -7.48 15.60
CA TRP A 13 6.97 -6.81 16.44
C TRP A 13 6.38 -5.57 15.76
N ILE A 14 7.21 -4.70 15.16
CA ILE A 14 6.74 -3.52 14.41
C ILE A 14 5.80 -3.94 13.29
N HIS A 15 6.17 -4.95 12.48
CA HIS A 15 5.32 -5.46 11.40
C HIS A 15 3.98 -5.98 11.93
N ALA A 16 4.00 -6.77 13.00
CA ALA A 16 2.78 -7.26 13.64
C ALA A 16 1.89 -6.10 14.11
N GLN A 17 2.45 -5.13 14.84
CA GLN A 17 1.68 -3.97 15.31
C GLN A 17 1.18 -3.10 14.15
N TYR A 18 1.95 -2.97 13.07
CA TYR A 18 1.58 -2.17 11.91
C TYR A 18 0.36 -2.74 11.19
N SER A 19 0.31 -4.07 11.05
CA SER A 19 -0.86 -4.76 10.48
C SER A 19 -2.12 -4.64 11.35
N MET A 20 -1.95 -4.50 12.67
CA MET A 20 -3.06 -4.31 13.62
C MET A 20 -3.48 -2.83 13.78
N ALA A 21 -2.65 -1.88 13.35
CA ALA A 21 -2.93 -0.46 13.48
C ALA A 21 -4.12 -0.06 12.60
N THR A 22 -5.06 0.71 13.18
CA THR A 22 -6.29 1.13 12.50
C THR A 22 -6.30 2.63 12.18
N THR A 23 -5.30 3.39 12.62
CA THR A 23 -5.21 4.84 12.39
C THR A 23 -3.87 5.23 11.78
N ASP A 24 -3.87 6.35 11.05
CA ASP A 24 -2.66 6.92 10.46
C ASP A 24 -1.65 7.29 11.55
N GLU A 25 -2.05 7.92 12.67
CA GLU A 25 -1.14 8.20 13.78
C GLU A 25 -0.45 6.96 14.37
N GLN A 26 -1.17 5.83 14.50
CA GLN A 26 -0.56 4.59 15.00
C GLN A 26 0.49 4.07 14.02
N ARG A 27 0.16 4.06 12.72
CA ARG A 27 1.09 3.65 11.66
C ARG A 27 2.31 4.56 11.61
N SER A 28 2.12 5.87 11.66
CA SER A 28 3.22 6.85 11.66
C SER A 28 4.17 6.65 12.84
N ARG A 29 3.65 6.41 14.05
CA ARG A 29 4.49 6.10 15.23
C ARG A 29 5.32 4.82 15.05
N LEU A 30 4.75 3.79 14.43
CA LEU A 30 5.45 2.54 14.16
C LEU A 30 6.52 2.70 13.08
N LEU A 31 6.28 3.52 12.05
CA LEU A 31 7.28 3.89 11.06
C LEU A 31 8.42 4.72 11.67
N ASP A 32 8.12 5.60 12.63
CA ASP A 32 9.15 6.31 13.37
C ASP A 32 9.99 5.36 14.23
N LEU A 33 9.37 4.36 14.86
CA LEU A 33 10.11 3.34 15.61
C LEU A 33 10.99 2.49 14.68
N HIS A 34 10.47 2.10 13.51
CA HIS A 34 11.23 1.40 12.48
C HIS A 34 12.46 2.20 12.03
N ARG A 35 12.28 3.50 11.77
CA ARG A 35 13.37 4.41 11.44
C ARG A 35 14.40 4.46 12.56
N GLN A 36 13.99 4.66 13.81
CA GLN A 36 14.89 4.74 14.96
C GLN A 36 15.68 3.45 15.18
N LEU A 37 15.04 2.29 15.00
CA LEU A 37 15.70 0.99 15.04
C LEU A 37 16.81 0.91 13.99
N ASN A 38 16.50 1.23 12.72
CA ASN A 38 17.47 1.19 11.64
C ASN A 38 18.59 2.21 11.82
N ASP A 39 18.28 3.43 12.25
CA ASP A 39 19.29 4.45 12.55
C ASP A 39 20.23 4.00 13.68
N SER A 40 19.74 3.23 14.66
CA SER A 40 20.57 2.62 15.70
C SER A 40 21.50 1.54 15.14
N LEU A 41 20.98 0.68 14.27
CA LEU A 41 21.77 -0.37 13.60
C LEU A 41 22.83 0.21 12.68
N GLU A 42 22.50 1.21 11.87
CA GLU A 42 23.45 1.86 10.96
C GLU A 42 24.67 2.44 11.70
N ARG A 43 24.50 2.96 12.92
CA ARG A 43 25.61 3.48 13.75
C ARG A 43 26.55 2.40 14.27
N GLN A 44 26.12 1.14 14.30
CA GLN A 44 26.90 0.01 14.81
C GLN A 44 27.69 -0.70 13.71
N ILE A 45 27.32 -0.50 12.44
CA ILE A 45 27.97 -1.12 11.30
C ILE A 45 29.17 -0.28 10.85
N THR A 46 30.35 -0.89 10.82
CA THR A 46 31.59 -0.24 10.38
C THR A 46 32.01 -0.61 8.95
N ASP A 47 31.57 -1.78 8.45
CA ASP A 47 31.83 -2.18 7.06
C ASP A 47 30.85 -1.46 6.11
N PRO A 48 31.37 -0.68 5.13
CA PRO A 48 30.53 -0.01 4.14
C PRO A 48 29.61 -0.95 3.34
N LYS A 49 30.02 -2.20 3.09
CA LYS A 49 29.20 -3.17 2.33
C LYS A 49 27.98 -3.59 3.13
N ASP A 50 28.18 -3.89 4.42
CA ASP A 50 27.10 -4.27 5.32
C ASP A 50 26.14 -3.09 5.55
N LEU A 51 26.67 -1.87 5.56
CA LEU A 51 25.86 -0.65 5.67
C LEU A 51 24.95 -0.47 4.45
N GLU A 52 25.46 -0.69 3.25
CA GLU A 52 24.64 -0.63 2.03
C GLU A 52 23.59 -1.75 1.98
N LEU A 53 23.94 -2.96 2.44
CA LEU A 53 22.97 -4.05 2.60
C LEU A 53 21.85 -3.69 3.58
N LEU A 54 22.18 -3.09 4.72
CA LEU A 54 21.20 -2.64 5.69
C LEU A 54 20.29 -1.55 5.10
N ARG A 55 20.86 -0.56 4.41
CA ARG A 55 20.10 0.52 3.77
C ARG A 55 19.13 -0.01 2.72
N ASP A 56 19.57 -0.99 1.93
CA ASP A 56 18.72 -1.64 0.94
C ASP A 56 17.59 -2.45 1.58
N ALA A 57 17.91 -3.23 2.62
CA ALA A 57 16.92 -3.96 3.41
C ALA A 57 15.91 -2.99 4.04
N ARG A 58 16.35 -1.89 4.63
CA ARG A 58 15.52 -0.83 5.21
C ARG A 58 14.54 -0.26 4.18
N ARG A 59 15.00 0.08 2.97
CA ARG A 59 14.13 0.61 1.90
C ARG A 59 13.06 -0.40 1.50
N LYS A 60 13.44 -1.65 1.28
CA LYS A 60 12.50 -2.74 0.93
C LYS A 60 11.50 -3.00 2.04
N ASP A 61 11.95 -2.94 3.29
CA ASP A 61 11.12 -3.19 4.45
C ASP A 61 10.09 -2.08 4.68
N TYR A 62 10.50 -0.82 4.52
CA TYR A 62 9.61 0.32 4.52
C TYR A 62 8.55 0.21 3.41
N ALA A 63 8.97 -0.14 2.19
CA ALA A 63 8.05 -0.36 1.08
C ALA A 63 7.04 -1.47 1.37
N LEU A 64 7.46 -2.57 2.01
CA LEU A 64 6.56 -3.66 2.40
C LEU A 64 5.51 -3.20 3.42
N LEU A 65 5.88 -2.40 4.42
CA LEU A 65 4.94 -1.82 5.38
C LEU A 65 3.88 -0.99 4.65
N LEU A 66 4.30 -0.08 3.76
CA LEU A 66 3.35 0.76 3.00
C LEU A 66 2.44 -0.06 2.06
N ILE A 67 3.00 -1.05 1.36
CA ILE A 67 2.23 -1.91 0.46
C ILE A 67 1.20 -2.72 1.27
N SER A 68 1.56 -3.21 2.46
CA SER A 68 0.64 -3.97 3.31
C SER A 68 -0.60 -3.16 3.73
N GLU A 69 -0.48 -1.85 3.86
CA GLU A 69 -1.60 -0.95 4.14
C GLU A 69 -2.53 -0.78 2.94
N ALA A 70 -2.01 -0.99 1.73
CA ALA A 70 -2.74 -0.83 0.49
C ALA A 70 -3.35 -2.13 -0.06
N VAL A 71 -3.25 -3.24 0.67
CA VAL A 71 -3.89 -4.50 0.31
C VAL A 71 -5.37 -4.45 0.70
N ASP A 72 -6.26 -4.67 -0.27
CA ASP A 72 -7.70 -4.74 -0.06
C ASP A 72 -8.13 -6.11 0.51
N GLN A 73 -9.42 -6.24 0.82
CA GLN A 73 -10.01 -7.46 1.37
C GLN A 73 -9.89 -8.70 0.47
N ASP A 74 -9.70 -8.49 -0.84
CA ASP A 74 -9.53 -9.56 -1.83
C ASP A 74 -8.05 -9.92 -2.05
N GLY A 75 -7.14 -9.27 -1.31
CA GLY A 75 -5.69 -9.47 -1.38
C GLY A 75 -5.01 -8.71 -2.52
N ASN A 76 -5.70 -7.78 -3.19
CA ASN A 76 -5.12 -6.98 -4.26
C ASN A 76 -4.54 -5.67 -3.71
N VAL A 77 -3.48 -5.16 -4.33
CA VAL A 77 -2.95 -3.83 -4.01
C VAL A 77 -3.81 -2.77 -4.68
N SER A 78 -4.48 -1.93 -3.88
CA SER A 78 -5.30 -0.82 -4.34
C SER A 78 -4.45 0.41 -4.65
N PRO A 79 -4.44 0.91 -5.90
CA PRO A 79 -3.70 2.12 -6.24
C PRO A 79 -4.19 3.38 -5.52
N GLU A 80 -5.49 3.45 -5.22
CA GLU A 80 -6.07 4.54 -4.40
C GLU A 80 -5.47 4.54 -2.99
N LEU A 81 -5.35 3.36 -2.36
CA LEU A 81 -4.72 3.25 -1.06
C LEU A 81 -3.22 3.57 -1.13
N ILE A 82 -2.50 3.14 -2.17
CA ILE A 82 -1.10 3.55 -2.39
C ILE A 82 -1.00 5.07 -2.51
N ALA A 83 -1.88 5.73 -3.29
CA ALA A 83 -1.88 7.18 -3.43
C ALA A 83 -2.09 7.89 -2.08
N ARG A 84 -3.07 7.43 -1.29
CA ARG A 84 -3.34 7.97 0.06
C ARG A 84 -2.16 7.78 1.01
N VAL A 85 -1.59 6.58 1.04
CA VAL A 85 -0.46 6.23 1.91
C VAL A 85 0.75 7.08 1.56
N THR A 86 1.12 7.13 0.28
CA THR A 86 2.29 7.90 -0.18
C THR A 86 2.12 9.41 0.03
N GLU A 87 0.89 9.95 -0.08
CA GLU A 87 0.61 11.35 0.26
C GLU A 87 0.84 11.65 1.76
N ARG A 88 0.46 10.73 2.67
CA ARG A 88 0.82 10.83 4.10
C ARG A 88 2.33 10.83 4.28
N GLU A 89 3.04 9.92 3.63
CA GLU A 89 4.49 9.78 3.81
C GLU A 89 5.27 11.01 3.31
N VAL A 90 4.81 11.66 2.24
CA VAL A 90 5.34 12.95 1.79
C VAL A 90 5.06 14.05 2.81
N ARG A 91 3.81 14.16 3.29
CA ARG A 91 3.42 15.16 4.32
C ARG A 91 4.23 15.01 5.60
N GLU A 92 4.60 13.79 5.97
CA GLU A 92 5.42 13.50 7.15
C GLU A 92 6.93 13.51 6.88
N GLY A 93 7.34 13.84 5.66
CA GLY A 93 8.75 14.02 5.28
C GLY A 93 9.55 12.71 5.21
N ARG A 94 8.88 11.56 5.09
CA ARG A 94 9.53 10.23 4.95
C ARG A 94 9.72 9.81 3.50
N MET A 95 8.93 10.38 2.58
CA MET A 95 8.97 10.10 1.15
C MET A 95 9.18 11.39 0.35
N ALA A 96 9.95 11.31 -0.73
CA ALA A 96 10.16 12.44 -1.64
C ALA A 96 8.91 12.69 -2.50
N GLU A 97 8.71 13.93 -2.96
CA GLU A 97 7.56 14.27 -3.80
C GLU A 97 7.54 13.51 -5.14
N ASP A 98 8.71 13.17 -5.67
CA ASP A 98 8.91 12.48 -6.95
C ASP A 98 9.14 10.97 -6.80
N ASP A 99 8.88 10.40 -5.62
CA ASP A 99 9.04 8.96 -5.36
C ASP A 99 8.25 8.11 -6.38
N GLU A 100 8.87 7.02 -6.84
CA GLU A 100 8.29 6.13 -7.85
C GLU A 100 7.00 5.47 -7.37
N MET A 101 6.92 5.05 -6.09
CA MET A 101 5.73 4.42 -5.53
C MET A 101 4.55 5.41 -5.52
N ARG A 102 4.82 6.67 -5.15
CA ARG A 102 3.82 7.74 -5.21
C ARG A 102 3.34 7.96 -6.64
N THR A 103 4.27 8.04 -7.58
CA THR A 103 3.96 8.22 -9.00
C THR A 103 3.05 7.11 -9.51
N LEU A 104 3.38 5.85 -9.19
CA LEU A 104 2.58 4.69 -9.55
C LEU A 104 1.18 4.72 -8.91
N GLY A 105 1.09 5.07 -7.62
CA GLY A 105 -0.18 5.23 -6.91
C GLY A 105 -1.10 6.23 -7.59
N ARG A 106 -0.60 7.45 -7.83
CA ARG A 106 -1.38 8.53 -8.47
C ARG A 106 -1.82 8.21 -9.89
N ILE A 107 -0.95 7.58 -10.69
CA ILE A 107 -1.29 7.14 -12.05
C ILE A 107 -2.37 6.06 -11.99
N GLY A 108 -2.19 5.05 -11.14
CA GLY A 108 -3.14 3.94 -11.00
C GLY A 108 -4.51 4.41 -10.51
N GLU A 109 -4.55 5.25 -9.48
CA GLU A 109 -5.77 5.88 -8.97
C GLU A 109 -6.51 6.61 -10.10
N ARG A 110 -5.80 7.47 -10.85
CA ARG A 110 -6.40 8.24 -11.96
C ARG A 110 -6.93 7.35 -13.08
N LEU A 111 -6.25 6.26 -13.43
CA LEU A 111 -6.66 5.37 -14.51
C LEU A 111 -7.87 4.50 -14.14
N LEU A 112 -7.97 4.09 -12.88
CA LEU A 112 -9.04 3.22 -12.42
C LEU A 112 -10.32 3.99 -12.06
N THR A 113 -10.20 5.21 -11.53
CA THR A 113 -11.35 6.09 -11.21
C THR A 113 -12.01 6.68 -12.46
N ASN A 114 -11.26 6.92 -13.55
CA ASN A 114 -11.81 7.47 -14.80
C ASN A 114 -12.45 6.42 -15.73
N ARG A 115 -12.51 5.14 -15.34
CA ARG A 115 -13.33 4.17 -16.08
C ARG A 115 -14.79 4.44 -15.78
N SER A 116 -15.52 5.04 -16.73
CA SER A 116 -16.98 5.09 -16.68
C SER A 116 -17.55 3.70 -16.39
N PRO A 117 -18.62 3.58 -15.58
CA PRO A 117 -19.27 2.29 -15.39
C PRO A 117 -19.62 1.73 -16.77
N VAL A 118 -19.20 0.49 -17.04
CA VAL A 118 -19.64 -0.25 -18.22
C VAL A 118 -21.16 -0.29 -18.12
N SER A 119 -21.83 0.53 -18.93
CA SER A 119 -23.28 0.51 -19.00
C SER A 119 -23.66 -0.92 -19.37
N PRO A 120 -24.49 -1.62 -18.57
CA PRO A 120 -24.90 -2.97 -18.90
C PRO A 120 -25.49 -2.95 -20.32
N PRO A 121 -25.18 -3.94 -21.17
CA PRO A 121 -25.71 -3.98 -22.53
C PRO A 121 -27.22 -3.83 -22.43
N ALA A 122 -27.75 -2.78 -23.06
CA ALA A 122 -29.14 -2.40 -22.91
C ALA A 122 -30.03 -3.61 -23.21
N LEU A 123 -30.66 -4.16 -22.16
CA LEU A 123 -31.65 -5.25 -22.21
C LEU A 123 -32.80 -4.96 -23.21
N GLY A 124 -32.94 -3.72 -23.67
CA GLY A 124 -33.85 -3.32 -24.75
C GLY A 124 -33.51 -3.86 -26.14
N LEU A 125 -32.24 -4.18 -26.43
CA LEU A 125 -31.85 -4.71 -27.75
C LEU A 125 -32.33 -6.16 -27.94
N LEU A 126 -32.22 -6.99 -26.89
CA LEU A 126 -32.70 -8.38 -26.91
C LEU A 126 -34.24 -8.45 -26.94
N LYS A 127 -34.94 -7.53 -26.27
CA LYS A 127 -36.41 -7.46 -26.31
C LYS A 127 -36.93 -7.08 -27.70
N ARG A 128 -36.16 -6.33 -28.50
CA ARG A 128 -36.46 -6.01 -29.91
C ARG A 128 -36.19 -7.17 -30.88
N LEU A 129 -35.23 -8.05 -30.56
CA LEU A 129 -34.90 -9.21 -31.40
C LEU A 129 -35.85 -10.40 -31.19
N PHE A 130 -36.40 -10.57 -29.98
CA PHE A 130 -37.23 -11.73 -29.65
C PHE A 130 -38.70 -11.41 -29.32
N GLY A 131 -39.09 -10.13 -29.33
CA GLY A 131 -40.43 -9.68 -28.96
C GLY A 131 -41.38 -9.49 -30.14
N LYS A 132 -41.73 -10.56 -30.89
CA LYS A 132 -42.94 -10.58 -31.74
C LYS A 132 -43.34 -12.02 -32.13
N ALA A 133 -43.94 -12.75 -31.21
CA ALA A 133 -44.82 -13.87 -31.55
C ALA A 133 -46.28 -13.37 -31.48
N LYS A 134 -46.90 -13.36 -32.66
CA LYS A 134 -48.19 -12.77 -33.02
C LYS A 134 -49.33 -13.66 -32.50
N LYS A 135 -50.33 -13.07 -31.82
CA LYS A 135 -51.67 -13.65 -31.66
C LYS A 135 -52.23 -13.99 -33.04
N ARG A 136 -52.73 -15.21 -33.23
CA ARG A 136 -53.76 -15.50 -34.24
C ARG A 136 -54.65 -16.65 -33.76
N THR A 137 -55.92 -16.27 -33.62
CA THR A 137 -57.17 -17.05 -33.62
C THR A 137 -57.35 -18.12 -32.57
#